data_AF-A0A7H1KNK4-F1
#
_entry.id   AF-A0A7H1KNK4-F1
#
_cell.length_a   1.000
_cell.length_b   1.000
_cell.length_c   1.000
_cell.angle_alpha   90.00
_cell.angle_beta   90.00
_cell.angle_gamma   90.00
#
_symmetry.space_group_name_H-M   'P 1'
#
loop_
_entity.id
_entity.type
_entity.pdbx_description
1 polymer ?
#
loop_
_entity_poly.entity_id
_entity_poly.type
_entity_poly.pdbx_seq_one_letter_code
_entity_poly.pdbx_strand_id
1 'polypeptide(L)'
;MPSKNIRVTKQELNGEYTVLCRVKKILKKNEKFELFSLIPGFRMDGEMIKDFIKSFRNMPKILGKPPKVGDLQVGYPAMVVTPIAIYR
;
A
#
# COMPACT_ATOMS: atom_id res chain seq x y z
N MET A 1 -7.34 30.64 17.10
CA MET A 1 -8.30 29.66 17.66
C MET A 1 -8.03 28.32 17.00
N PRO A 2 -7.84 27.20 17.72
CA PRO A 2 -7.55 25.95 17.05
C PRO A 2 -8.85 25.38 16.47
N SER A 3 -8.95 25.37 15.15
CA SER A 3 -9.99 24.66 14.41
C SER A 3 -9.85 23.17 14.69
N LYS A 4 -10.75 22.67 15.54
CA LYS A 4 -10.83 21.28 15.99
C LYS A 4 -11.38 20.43 14.84
N ASN A 5 -10.56 20.16 13.83
CA ASN A 5 -10.99 19.36 12.69
C ASN A 5 -10.96 17.88 13.09
N ILE A 6 -12.08 17.43 13.67
CA ILE A 6 -12.28 16.03 14.09
C ILE A 6 -12.32 15.08 12.86
N ARG A 7 -12.58 15.63 11.66
CA ARG A 7 -12.53 14.92 10.38
C ARG A 7 -11.92 15.84 9.32
N VAL A 8 -10.82 15.41 8.71
CA VAL A 8 -10.18 16.06 7.56
C VAL A 8 -10.00 15.04 6.45
N THR A 9 -10.07 15.49 5.21
CA THR A 9 -9.70 14.68 4.05
C THR A 9 -8.18 14.55 3.93
N LYS A 10 -7.70 13.55 3.20
CA LYS A 10 -6.25 13.34 2.99
C LYS A 10 -5.56 14.55 2.37
N GLN A 11 -6.26 15.30 1.52
CA GLN A 11 -5.74 16.48 0.81
C GLN A 11 -5.50 17.67 1.75
N GLU A 12 -6.16 17.69 2.91
CA GLU A 12 -6.06 18.74 3.91
C GLU A 12 -4.95 18.47 4.94
N LEU A 13 -4.35 17.26 4.92
CA LEU A 13 -3.23 16.91 5.77
C LEU A 13 -1.95 17.58 5.23
N ASN A 14 -1.40 18.54 5.97
CA ASN A 14 -0.18 19.27 5.62
C ASN A 14 0.83 19.24 6.78
N GLY A 15 2.09 18.92 6.46
CA GLY A 15 3.18 18.79 7.44
C GLY A 15 3.35 17.39 8.01
N GLU A 16 3.97 17.29 9.19
CA GLU A 16 4.22 16.03 9.87
C GLU A 16 3.06 15.63 10.78
N TYR A 17 2.74 14.33 10.77
CA TYR A 17 1.70 13.73 11.60
C TYR A 17 2.20 12.42 12.20
N THR A 18 1.77 12.14 13.42
CA THR A 18 2.01 10.84 14.07
C THR A 18 0.82 9.94 13.84
N VAL A 19 1.04 8.73 13.33
CA VAL A 19 -0.04 7.75 13.13
C VAL A 19 0.10 6.62 14.15
N LEU A 20 -0.93 6.43 14.97
CA LEU A 20 -1.06 5.22 15.77
C LEU A 20 -1.61 4.11 14.90
N CYS A 21 -0.86 3.02 14.82
CA CYS A 21 -1.17 1.88 13.97
C CYS A 21 -1.32 0.60 14.80
N ARG A 22 -2.24 -0.27 14.38
CA ARG A 22 -2.28 -1.67 14.82
C ARG A 22 -1.35 -2.49 13.94
N VAL A 23 -0.41 -3.20 14.54
CA VAL A 23 0.42 -4.17 13.80
C VAL A 23 -0.43 -5.36 13.40
N LYS A 24 -0.46 -5.69 12.10
CA LYS A 24 -1.10 -6.91 11.59
C LYS A 24 -0.09 -8.02 11.40
N LYS A 25 1.08 -7.69 10.83
CA LYS A 25 2.13 -8.67 10.51
C LYS A 25 3.50 -8.01 10.47
N ILE A 26 4.48 -8.67 11.07
CA ILE A 26 5.91 -8.32 10.92
C ILE A 26 6.49 -9.37 9.98
N LEU A 27 7.09 -8.96 8.86
CA LEU A 27 7.70 -9.90 7.93
C LEU A 27 8.98 -10.47 8.56
N LYS A 28 9.21 -11.78 8.39
CA LYS A 28 10.47 -12.44 8.76
C LYS A 28 11.47 -12.37 7.61
N LYS A 29 12.74 -12.65 7.89
CA LYS A 29 13.79 -12.76 6.86
C LYS A 29 13.36 -13.76 5.78
N ASN A 30 13.52 -13.38 4.51
CA ASN A 30 13.09 -14.10 3.30
C ASN A 30 11.56 -14.22 3.10
N GLU A 31 10.75 -13.65 3.99
CA GLU A 31 9.31 -13.59 3.79
C GLU A 31 8.95 -12.49 2.79
N LYS A 32 7.96 -12.78 1.94
CA LYS A 32 7.34 -11.82 1.03
C LYS A 32 5.87 -11.68 1.35
N PHE A 33 5.36 -10.48 1.16
CA PHE A 33 3.96 -10.15 1.36
C PHE A 33 3.38 -9.54 0.09
N GLU A 34 2.25 -10.07 -0.36
CA GLU A 34 1.58 -9.64 -1.58
C GLU A 34 0.69 -8.42 -1.31
N LEU A 35 0.92 -7.32 -2.02
CA LEU A 35 0.22 -6.05 -1.77
C LEU A 35 -1.30 -6.15 -1.99
N PHE A 36 -1.73 -6.95 -2.97
CA PHE A 36 -3.14 -7.14 -3.28
C PHE A 36 -3.93 -7.83 -2.17
N SER A 37 -3.26 -8.57 -1.28
CA SER A 37 -3.91 -9.15 -0.10
C SER A 37 -4.42 -8.09 0.90
N LEU A 38 -4.01 -6.83 0.75
CA LEU A 38 -4.50 -5.70 1.54
C LEU A 38 -5.86 -5.17 1.06
N ILE A 39 -6.27 -5.48 -0.17
CA ILE A 39 -7.51 -4.98 -0.77
C ILE A 39 -8.65 -5.94 -0.38
N PRO A 40 -9.63 -5.51 0.45
CA PRO A 40 -10.73 -6.37 0.86
C PRO A 40 -11.55 -6.86 -0.33
N GLY A 41 -11.88 -8.16 -0.37
CA GLY A 41 -12.65 -8.76 -1.46
C GLY A 41 -11.86 -9.02 -2.74
N PHE A 42 -10.57 -8.66 -2.78
CA PHE A 42 -9.71 -8.86 -3.93
C PHE A 42 -8.80 -10.07 -3.71
N ARG A 43 -8.99 -11.11 -4.52
CA ARG A 43 -8.10 -12.26 -4.58
C ARG A 43 -7.69 -12.42 -6.04
N MET A 44 -6.39 -12.27 -6.30
CA MET A 44 -5.82 -12.63 -7.60
C MET A 44 -5.02 -13.90 -7.41
N ASP A 45 -5.27 -14.89 -8.25
CA ASP A 45 -4.36 -16.02 -8.40
C ASP A 45 -3.11 -15.63 -9.22
N GLY A 46 -2.16 -16.55 -9.33
CA GLY A 46 -0.90 -16.32 -10.04
C GLY A 46 -1.07 -16.01 -11.54
N GLU A 47 -2.16 -16.46 -12.17
CA GLU A 47 -2.44 -16.18 -13.59
C GLU A 47 -3.03 -14.78 -13.75
N MET A 48 -3.98 -14.41 -12.88
CA MET A 48 -4.55 -13.07 -12.84
C MET A 48 -3.49 -12.00 -12.61
N ILE A 49 -2.49 -12.24 -11.76
CA ILE A 49 -1.38 -11.31 -11.54
C ILE A 49 -0.56 -11.13 -12.83
N LYS A 50 -0.27 -12.22 -13.54
CA LYS A 50 0.48 -12.15 -14.81
C LYS A 50 -0.31 -11.37 -15.85
N ASP A 51 -1.61 -11.58 -15.93
CA ASP A 51 -2.46 -10.89 -16.90
C ASP A 51 -2.67 -9.42 -16.54
N PHE A 52 -2.79 -9.11 -15.25
CA PHE A 52 -2.76 -7.74 -14.75
C PHE A 52 -1.45 -7.03 -15.15
N ILE A 53 -0.30 -7.68 -14.96
CA ILE A 53 0.99 -7.14 -15.40
C ILE A 53 1.05 -6.96 -16.91
N LYS A 54 0.53 -7.92 -17.70
CA LYS A 54 0.46 -7.80 -19.15
C LYS A 54 -0.38 -6.60 -19.59
N SER A 55 -1.44 -6.25 -18.87
CA SER A 55 -2.27 -5.07 -19.19
C SER A 55 -1.47 -3.76 -19.19
N PHE A 56 -0.38 -3.70 -18.43
CA PHE A 56 0.51 -2.53 -18.39
C PHE A 56 1.56 -2.48 -19.51
N ARG A 57 1.62 -3.48 -20.41
CA ARG A 57 2.58 -3.47 -21.53
C ARG A 57 2.36 -2.29 -22.48
N ASN A 58 1.14 -1.78 -22.58
CA ASN A 58 0.78 -0.63 -23.42
C ASN A 58 0.68 0.68 -22.64
N MET A 59 1.24 0.74 -21.42
CA MET A 59 1.18 1.94 -20.60
C MET A 59 1.95 3.09 -21.28
N PRO A 60 1.38 4.32 -21.31
CA PRO A 60 2.09 5.50 -21.80
C PRO A 60 3.47 5.65 -21.16
N LYS A 61 4.51 5.90 -21.98
CA LYS A 61 5.90 6.01 -21.51
C LYS A 61 6.11 7.04 -20.39
N ILE A 62 5.24 8.06 -20.32
CA ILE A 62 5.27 9.10 -19.28
C ILE A 62 4.99 8.54 -17.87
N LEU A 63 4.31 7.40 -17.77
CA LEU A 63 3.99 6.73 -16.51
C LEU A 63 5.09 5.74 -16.07
N GLY A 64 6.16 5.61 -16.85
CA GLY A 64 7.32 4.79 -16.52
C GLY A 64 7.30 3.38 -17.10
N LYS A 65 7.93 2.44 -16.40
CA LYS A 65 8.07 1.05 -16.85
C LYS A 65 6.93 0.19 -16.29
N PRO A 66 6.45 -0.81 -17.05
CA PRO A 66 5.47 -1.76 -16.53
C PRO A 66 6.00 -2.46 -15.27
N PRO A 67 5.16 -2.65 -14.24
CA PRO A 67 5.57 -3.33 -13.02
C PRO A 67 5.83 -4.81 -13.28
N LYS A 68 6.74 -5.40 -12.49
CA LYS A 68 7.00 -6.84 -12.41
C LYS A 68 6.24 -7.44 -11.22
N VAL A 69 6.13 -8.76 -11.18
CA VAL A 69 5.51 -9.49 -10.05
C VAL A 69 6.20 -9.12 -8.73
N GLY A 70 7.53 -9.00 -8.73
CA GLY A 70 8.30 -8.62 -7.55
C GLY A 70 7.98 -7.21 -7.06
N ASP A 71 7.55 -6.30 -7.94
CA ASP A 71 7.18 -4.92 -7.57
C ASP A 71 5.81 -4.88 -6.86
N LEU A 72 5.02 -5.96 -6.96
CA LEU A 72 3.74 -6.14 -6.26
C LEU A 72 3.90 -6.87 -4.92
N GLN A 73 5.14 -7.13 -4.51
CA GLN A 73 5.50 -7.83 -3.29
C GLN A 73 6.40 -6.96 -2.42
N VAL A 74 6.17 -7.00 -1.11
CA VAL A 74 7.03 -6.36 -0.12
C VAL A 74 7.85 -7.45 0.57
N GLY A 75 9.17 -7.26 0.63
CA GLY A 75 10.08 -8.15 1.35
C GLY A 75 10.47 -7.59 2.71
N TYR A 76 11.11 -8.43 3.54
CA TYR A 76 11.81 -7.98 4.74
C TYR A 76 12.92 -6.95 4.41
N PRO A 77 13.14 -5.90 5.24
CA PRO A 77 12.43 -5.58 6.48
C PRO A 77 11.18 -4.72 6.26
N ALA A 78 10.01 -5.25 6.62
CA ALA A 78 8.74 -4.52 6.52
C ALA A 78 7.71 -5.00 7.54
N MET A 79 6.72 -4.15 7.80
CA MET A 79 5.59 -4.43 8.68
C MET A 79 4.29 -3.98 8.01
N VAL A 80 3.29 -4.86 8.04
CA VAL A 80 1.93 -4.55 7.62
C VAL A 80 1.17 -4.01 8.84
N VAL A 81 0.66 -2.79 8.69
CA VAL A 81 -0.05 -2.10 9.75
C VAL A 81 -1.43 -1.63 9.28
N THR A 82 -2.33 -1.39 10.21
CA THR A 82 -3.61 -0.72 9.96
C THR A 82 -3.69 0.53 10.81
N PRO A 83 -3.81 1.71 10.19
CA PRO A 83 -3.98 2.96 10.92
C PRO A 83 -5.21 2.89 11.85
N ILE A 84 -5.06 3.35 13.09
CA ILE A 84 -6.14 3.47 14.08
C ILE A 84 -6.49 4.95 14.25
N ALA A 85 -5.48 5.80 14.43
CA ALA A 85 -5.64 7.22 14.69
C ALA A 85 -4.46 8.01 14.13
N ILE A 86 -4.71 9.27 13.78
CA ILE A 86 -3.71 10.22 13.29
C ILE A 86 -3.72 11.42 14.24
N TYR A 87 -2.56 11.82 14.71
CA TYR A 87 -2.31 12.91 15.64
C TYR A 87 -1.39 13.94 14.99
N ARG A 88 -1.44 15.16 15.50
CA ARG A 88 -0.44 16.19 15.26
C ARG A 88 0.24 16.53 16.57
#